data_AF-A0A0Q4LGN0-F1
#
_entry.id   AF-A0A0Q4LGN0-F1
#
_cell.length_a   1.000
_cell.length_b   1.000
_cell.length_c   1.000
_cell.angle_alpha   90.00
_cell.angle_beta   90.00
_cell.angle_gamma   90.00
#
_symmetry.space_group_name_H-M   'P 1'
#
loop_
_entity.id
_entity.type
_entity.pdbx_description
1 polymer ?
#
loop_
_entity_poly.entity_id
_entity_poly.type
_entity_poly.pdbx_seq_one_letter_code
_entity_poly.pdbx_strand_id
1 'polypeptide(L)'
;MDRYFLVKDKGLYLENIGKHEKPYSYLWPLCALIQAANESEALGSKQAMKPVISAIDRYYTTASPSPSYQSYISKSSRFYDDNQWIAIAYLDAYSRTRDSIYLTKAKEIYQWLLTGYDEELGGGLYWKEDEKTSKNTCSNGPNVLVSLQLYKVTKQKKYLDTAMLVYNWTNKVLRSPEGIFYDAISIKNSKIDSATYTYNTGTMLQANVILYQITKDKKYLDEAKFIAGNAQKHFYSNNKLGDHYWFNVVLMRGYLELFEVEKDPLRLSFLINEGERIWVEERDDNDLLGKQKNKSLIMQASMLEYYARLAQLKLTKL
;
A
#
# COMPACT_ATOMS: atom_id res chain seq x y z
N MET A 1 17.81 1.02 7.85
CA MET A 1 17.24 2.25 7.24
C MET A 1 17.97 3.51 7.71
N ASP A 2 17.92 3.84 9.00
CA ASP A 2 18.42 5.12 9.52
C ASP A 2 19.91 5.39 9.24
N ARG A 3 20.75 4.34 9.24
CA ARG A 3 22.18 4.47 8.93
C ARG A 3 22.44 5.15 7.57
N TYR A 4 21.60 4.88 6.58
CA TYR A 4 21.87 5.25 5.19
C TYR A 4 20.92 6.33 4.65
N PHE A 5 19.68 6.38 5.12
CA PHE A 5 18.66 7.27 4.57
C PHE A 5 18.31 8.45 5.48
N LEU A 6 18.51 8.35 6.80
CA LEU A 6 18.10 9.42 7.72
C LEU A 6 19.14 10.55 7.73
N VAL A 7 18.70 11.75 7.36
CA VAL A 7 19.42 13.01 7.56
C VAL A 7 19.19 13.46 9.00
N LYS A 8 20.05 12.97 9.91
CA LYS A 8 19.85 13.03 11.37
C LYS A 8 19.56 14.42 11.93
N ASP A 9 20.28 15.44 11.48
CA ASP A 9 20.11 16.82 11.97
C ASP A 9 18.82 17.48 11.48
N LYS A 10 18.16 16.89 10.47
CA LYS A 10 16.89 17.38 9.91
C LYS A 10 15.69 16.53 10.31
N GLY A 11 15.89 15.29 10.73
CA GLY A 11 14.80 14.35 10.97
C GLY A 11 14.01 14.01 9.69
N LEU A 12 14.68 14.06 8.53
CA LEU A 12 14.11 13.78 7.21
C LEU A 12 14.91 12.67 6.52
N TYR A 13 14.34 12.06 5.49
CA TYR A 13 14.97 10.94 4.79
C TYR A 13 15.36 11.31 3.37
N LEU A 14 16.43 10.70 2.86
CA LEU A 14 16.84 10.78 1.46
C LEU A 14 15.94 9.90 0.58
N GLU A 15 15.70 10.33 -0.67
CA GLU A 15 15.01 9.52 -1.68
C GLU A 15 15.82 8.29 -2.05
N ASN A 16 17.12 8.49 -2.29
CA ASN A 16 18.06 7.48 -2.77
C ASN A 16 19.41 7.63 -2.07
N ILE A 17 20.09 6.50 -1.87
CA ILE A 17 21.53 6.46 -1.69
C ILE A 17 22.18 6.69 -3.05
N GLY A 18 23.11 7.65 -3.11
CA GLY A 18 23.73 8.10 -4.35
C GLY A 18 22.98 9.30 -4.94
N LYS A 19 22.53 9.19 -6.20
CA LYS A 19 21.93 10.31 -6.92
C LYS A 19 20.52 10.61 -6.41
N HIS A 20 20.29 11.84 -5.97
CA HIS A 20 18.98 12.36 -5.59
C HIS A 20 18.72 13.70 -6.27
N GLU A 21 17.48 13.92 -6.71
CA GLU A 21 17.05 15.17 -7.36
C GLU A 21 16.80 16.30 -6.35
N LYS A 22 16.29 15.92 -5.18
CA LYS A 22 15.91 16.82 -4.08
C LYS A 22 16.71 16.47 -2.82
N PRO A 23 16.94 17.43 -1.90
CA PRO A 23 17.66 17.17 -0.66
C PRO A 23 17.02 16.10 0.23
N TYR A 24 15.72 15.87 0.09
CA TYR A 24 14.95 14.89 0.86
C TYR A 24 14.04 14.11 -0.08
N SER A 25 13.46 13.04 0.45
CA SER A 25 12.51 12.18 -0.24
C SER A 25 11.21 12.92 -0.53
N TYR A 26 10.52 12.49 -1.58
CA TYR A 26 9.09 12.72 -1.71
C TYR A 26 8.33 11.95 -0.62
N LEU A 27 7.01 12.16 -0.51
CA LEU A 27 6.19 11.48 0.49
C LEU A 27 6.09 9.97 0.24
N TRP A 28 6.03 9.55 -1.03
CA TRP A 28 5.76 8.17 -1.42
C TRP A 28 6.72 7.14 -0.78
N PRO A 29 8.05 7.33 -0.73
CA PRO A 29 8.93 6.39 -0.01
C PRO A 29 8.69 6.33 1.50
N LEU A 30 8.23 7.42 2.12
CA LEU A 30 7.86 7.42 3.54
C LEU A 30 6.59 6.57 3.79
N CYS A 31 5.71 6.41 2.79
CA CYS A 31 4.56 5.51 2.87
C CYS A 31 4.98 4.04 3.07
N ALA A 32 6.04 3.61 2.38
CA ALA A 32 6.62 2.28 2.61
C ALA A 32 7.34 2.21 3.96
N LEU A 33 8.09 3.26 4.32
CA LEU A 33 8.85 3.29 5.56
C LEU A 33 7.96 3.24 6.80
N ILE A 34 6.82 3.93 6.81
CA ILE A 34 5.92 3.93 7.96
C ILE A 34 5.27 2.57 8.18
N GLN A 35 4.91 1.85 7.12
CA GLN A 35 4.41 0.48 7.24
C GLN A 35 5.53 -0.45 7.73
N ALA A 36 6.72 -0.37 7.14
CA ALA A 36 7.86 -1.18 7.58
C ALA A 36 8.20 -0.94 9.05
N ALA A 37 8.13 0.31 9.51
CA ALA A 37 8.29 0.67 10.91
C ALA A 37 7.18 0.07 11.79
N ASN A 38 5.92 0.10 11.37
CA ASN A 38 4.82 -0.55 12.08
C ASN A 38 5.05 -2.06 12.24
N GLU A 39 5.43 -2.76 11.16
CA GLU A 39 5.73 -4.20 11.20
C GLU A 39 6.96 -4.50 12.05
N SER A 40 7.97 -3.62 12.03
CA SER A 40 9.16 -3.75 12.88
C SER A 40 8.82 -3.61 14.37
N GLU A 41 7.87 -2.75 14.74
CA GLU A 41 7.38 -2.65 16.11
C GLU A 41 6.58 -3.88 16.54
N ALA A 42 5.83 -4.51 15.63
CA ALA A 42 5.16 -5.79 15.90
C ALA A 42 6.15 -6.91 16.24
N LEU A 43 7.40 -6.81 15.76
CA LEU A 43 8.51 -7.70 16.10
C LEU A 43 9.32 -7.25 17.33
N GLY A 44 8.90 -6.19 18.03
CA GLY A 44 9.53 -5.73 19.27
C GLY A 44 10.50 -4.56 19.12
N SER A 45 10.66 -3.98 17.92
CA SER A 45 11.38 -2.71 17.79
C SER A 45 10.65 -1.61 18.56
N LYS A 46 11.37 -0.83 19.38
CA LYS A 46 10.74 0.20 20.21
C LYS A 46 10.61 1.51 19.45
N GLN A 47 9.38 2.01 19.33
CA GLN A 47 9.06 3.34 18.78
C GLN A 47 9.62 3.60 17.37
N ALA A 48 9.73 2.57 16.53
CA ALA A 48 10.24 2.71 15.16
C ALA A 48 9.37 3.63 14.28
N MET A 49 8.06 3.70 14.54
CA MET A 49 7.17 4.59 13.78
C MET A 49 7.39 6.07 14.12
N LYS A 50 7.76 6.39 15.36
CA LYS A 50 7.85 7.77 15.86
C LYS A 50 8.73 8.70 15.00
N PRO A 51 9.99 8.36 14.65
CA PRO A 51 10.81 9.23 13.80
C PRO A 51 10.24 9.34 12.37
N VAL A 52 9.58 8.30 11.86
CA VAL A 52 8.97 8.33 10.52
C VAL A 52 7.74 9.23 10.50
N ILE A 53 6.88 9.16 11.52
CA ILE A 53 5.72 10.05 11.70
C ILE A 53 6.19 11.49 11.81
N SER A 54 7.22 11.75 12.62
CA SER A 54 7.79 13.10 12.75
C SER A 54 8.30 13.65 11.41
N ALA A 55 8.81 12.80 10.52
CA ALA A 55 9.20 13.19 9.18
C ALA A 55 7.96 13.44 8.30
N ILE A 56 6.97 12.55 8.31
CA ILE A 56 5.71 12.68 7.55
C ILE A 56 4.94 13.96 7.94
N ASP A 57 4.93 14.34 9.22
CA ASP A 57 4.28 15.57 9.69
C ASP A 57 4.87 16.85 9.08
N ARG A 58 6.11 16.79 8.55
CA ARG A 58 6.73 17.89 7.78
C ARG A 58 6.06 18.12 6.42
N TYR A 59 5.29 17.15 5.94
CA TYR A 59 4.55 17.18 4.67
C TYR A 59 3.08 17.52 4.90
N TYR A 60 2.65 17.78 6.14
CA TYR A 60 1.27 18.12 6.45
C TYR A 60 0.93 19.54 5.97
N THR A 61 -0.27 19.70 5.41
CA THR A 61 -0.80 20.98 4.97
C THR A 61 -2.30 21.10 5.28
N THR A 62 -2.74 22.30 5.63
CA THR A 62 -4.16 22.63 5.86
C THR A 62 -4.78 23.35 4.67
N ALA A 63 -4.14 23.27 3.49
CA ALA A 63 -4.69 23.86 2.27
C ALA A 63 -6.08 23.28 1.96
N SER A 64 -6.99 24.17 1.53
CA SER A 64 -8.33 23.81 1.02
C SER A 64 -8.24 22.66 0.00
N PRO A 65 -9.19 21.70 -0.04
CA PRO A 65 -10.48 21.68 0.65
C PRO A 65 -10.48 21.05 2.05
N SER A 66 -9.45 20.28 2.41
CA SER A 66 -9.33 19.62 3.72
C SER A 66 -7.86 19.34 4.01
N PRO A 67 -7.43 19.24 5.29
CA PRO A 67 -6.04 18.93 5.61
C PRO A 67 -5.63 17.52 5.17
N SER A 68 -4.38 17.40 4.71
CA SER A 68 -3.76 16.13 4.31
C SER A 68 -2.25 16.31 4.11
N TYR A 69 -1.58 15.33 3.50
CA TYR A 69 -0.14 15.36 3.25
C TYR A 69 0.15 15.64 1.76
N GLN A 70 1.10 16.54 1.50
CA GLN A 70 1.59 16.89 0.17
C GLN A 70 2.82 16.07 -0.23
N SER A 71 3.09 15.97 -1.52
CA SER A 71 4.17 15.12 -2.06
C SER A 71 5.57 15.53 -1.63
N TYR A 72 5.78 16.78 -1.23
CA TYR A 72 7.07 17.28 -0.76
C TYR A 72 6.94 18.25 0.41
N ILE A 73 8.01 18.47 1.18
CA ILE A 73 8.00 19.32 2.39
C ILE A 73 7.74 20.83 2.11
N SER A 74 7.86 21.27 0.86
CA SER A 74 7.46 22.60 0.40
C SER A 74 6.18 22.50 -0.43
N LYS A 75 5.46 23.63 -0.58
CA LYS A 75 4.21 23.69 -1.37
C LYS A 75 4.33 22.90 -2.66
N SER A 76 3.50 21.88 -2.79
CA SER A 76 3.55 20.86 -3.84
C SER A 76 2.18 20.21 -4.01
N SER A 77 2.00 19.42 -5.07
CA SER A 77 0.77 18.68 -5.32
C SER A 77 0.53 17.62 -4.26
N ARG A 78 -0.75 17.23 -4.10
CA ARG A 78 -1.20 16.16 -3.21
C ARG A 78 -1.73 14.99 -4.03
N PHE A 79 -1.41 13.78 -3.58
CA PHE A 79 -1.83 12.55 -4.23
C PHE A 79 -2.69 11.72 -3.28
N TYR A 80 -3.80 11.19 -3.80
CA TYR A 80 -4.78 10.47 -3.00
C TYR A 80 -4.23 9.12 -2.51
N ASP A 81 -3.47 8.43 -3.36
CA ASP A 81 -2.83 7.15 -3.05
C ASP A 81 -1.75 7.28 -1.95
N ASP A 82 -0.87 8.28 -2.02
CA ASP A 82 0.12 8.53 -0.96
C ASP A 82 -0.52 8.65 0.44
N ASN A 83 -1.59 9.44 0.51
CA ASN A 83 -2.34 9.63 1.75
C ASN A 83 -3.06 8.34 2.19
N GLN A 84 -3.58 7.54 1.26
CA GLN A 84 -4.20 6.25 1.56
C GLN A 84 -3.21 5.27 2.18
N TRP A 85 -1.96 5.21 1.68
CA TRP A 85 -0.94 4.34 2.27
C TRP A 85 -0.59 4.73 3.70
N ILE A 86 -0.52 6.03 4.00
CA ILE A 86 -0.32 6.53 5.37
C ILE A 86 -1.52 6.18 6.25
N ALA A 87 -2.74 6.34 5.75
CA ALA A 87 -3.95 5.99 6.50
C ALA A 87 -4.01 4.48 6.81
N ILE A 88 -3.61 3.62 5.87
CA ILE A 88 -3.50 2.16 6.08
C ILE A 88 -2.50 1.87 7.21
N ALA A 89 -1.29 2.45 7.16
CA ALA A 89 -0.29 2.23 8.20
C ALA A 89 -0.76 2.71 9.59
N TYR A 90 -1.50 3.82 9.66
CA TYR A 90 -2.13 4.27 10.90
C TYR A 90 -3.24 3.33 11.38
N LEU A 91 -4.07 2.79 10.49
CA LEU A 91 -5.13 1.85 10.88
C LEU A 91 -4.55 0.51 11.37
N ASP A 92 -3.48 0.03 10.74
CA ASP A 92 -2.73 -1.14 11.20
C ASP A 92 -2.10 -0.88 12.58
N ALA A 93 -1.46 0.27 12.77
CA ALA A 93 -0.91 0.67 14.07
C ALA A 93 -1.99 0.81 15.15
N TYR A 94 -3.16 1.36 14.82
CA TYR A 94 -4.31 1.42 15.73
C TYR A 94 -4.82 0.02 16.09
N SER A 95 -4.86 -0.90 15.13
CA SER A 95 -5.28 -2.29 15.37
C SER A 95 -4.36 -2.97 16.38
N ARG A 96 -3.05 -2.74 16.28
CA ARG A 96 -2.00 -3.29 17.15
C ARG A 96 -1.97 -2.64 18.55
N THR A 97 -2.05 -1.31 18.61
CA THR A 97 -1.75 -0.54 19.84
C THR A 97 -2.97 0.00 20.56
N ARG A 98 -4.09 0.19 19.84
CA ARG A 98 -5.29 0.92 20.29
C ARG A 98 -5.05 2.39 20.64
N ASP A 99 -3.91 2.97 20.24
CA ASP A 99 -3.65 4.40 20.44
C ASP A 99 -4.53 5.25 19.50
N SER A 100 -5.42 6.04 20.08
CA SER A 100 -6.44 6.81 19.39
C SER A 100 -5.87 7.88 18.45
N ILE A 101 -4.60 8.28 18.60
CA ILE A 101 -3.96 9.23 17.68
C ILE A 101 -3.94 8.70 16.25
N TYR A 102 -3.67 7.40 16.07
CA TYR A 102 -3.61 6.79 14.76
C TYR A 102 -4.98 6.74 14.08
N LEU A 103 -6.03 6.36 14.83
CA LEU A 103 -7.40 6.38 14.30
C LEU A 103 -7.85 7.80 13.96
N THR A 104 -7.44 8.79 14.75
CA THR A 104 -7.76 10.21 14.52
C THR A 104 -7.14 10.68 13.21
N LYS A 105 -5.85 10.39 13.01
CA LYS A 105 -5.13 10.75 11.78
C LYS A 105 -5.66 10.03 10.55
N ALA A 106 -5.99 8.74 10.65
CA ALA A 106 -6.62 8.01 9.56
C ALA A 106 -7.98 8.61 9.16
N LYS A 107 -8.78 9.05 10.13
CA LYS A 107 -10.07 9.73 9.87
C LYS A 107 -9.90 11.10 9.22
N GLU A 108 -8.91 11.88 9.64
CA GLU A 108 -8.57 13.17 9.02
C GLU A 108 -8.22 13.00 7.55
N ILE A 109 -7.30 12.06 7.25
CA ILE A 109 -6.96 11.69 5.88
C ILE A 109 -8.21 11.25 5.11
N TYR A 110 -9.02 10.36 5.66
CA TYR A 110 -10.25 9.87 5.03
C TYR A 110 -11.20 11.01 4.61
N GLN A 111 -11.36 12.06 5.42
CA GLN A 111 -12.21 13.20 5.04
C GLN A 111 -11.69 13.90 3.78
N TRP A 112 -10.37 14.06 3.66
CA TRP A 112 -9.78 14.60 2.44
C TRP A 112 -9.89 13.62 1.26
N LEU A 113 -9.77 12.31 1.47
CA LEU A 113 -9.94 11.32 0.38
C LEU A 113 -11.32 11.42 -0.31
N LEU A 114 -12.37 11.76 0.44
CA LEU A 114 -13.71 11.93 -0.12
C LEU A 114 -13.79 13.06 -1.16
N THR A 115 -12.89 14.04 -1.15
CA THR A 115 -12.86 15.12 -2.15
C THR A 115 -12.29 14.67 -3.49
N GLY A 116 -11.67 13.49 -3.53
CA GLY A 116 -11.16 12.86 -4.74
C GLY A 116 -12.20 12.06 -5.51
N TYR A 117 -13.38 11.81 -4.93
CA TYR A 117 -14.46 11.07 -5.59
C TYR A 117 -15.42 12.02 -6.31
N ASP A 118 -15.86 11.62 -7.51
CA ASP A 118 -17.05 12.16 -8.18
C ASP A 118 -17.67 11.10 -9.12
N GLU A 119 -18.78 11.45 -9.77
CA GLU A 119 -19.52 10.55 -10.67
C GLU A 119 -18.98 10.51 -12.12
N GLU A 120 -17.95 11.29 -12.44
CA GLU A 120 -17.29 11.24 -13.76
C GLU A 120 -16.77 9.81 -14.01
N LEU A 121 -16.93 9.29 -15.23
CA LEU A 121 -16.67 7.87 -15.55
C LEU A 121 -17.45 6.87 -14.66
N GLY A 122 -18.59 7.28 -14.12
CA GLY A 122 -19.49 6.45 -13.32
C GLY A 122 -19.05 6.23 -11.87
N GLY A 123 -18.08 7.01 -11.37
CA GLY A 123 -17.56 6.90 -10.01
C GLY A 123 -16.04 6.90 -9.95
N GLY A 124 -15.50 6.50 -8.79
CA GLY A 124 -14.06 6.33 -8.56
C GLY A 124 -13.34 7.63 -8.18
N LEU A 125 -12.18 7.46 -7.57
CA LEU A 125 -11.30 8.53 -7.11
C LEU A 125 -10.25 8.89 -8.17
N TYR A 126 -9.96 10.18 -8.29
CA TYR A 126 -8.78 10.66 -9.02
C TYR A 126 -7.49 10.20 -8.35
N TRP A 127 -6.37 10.24 -9.09
CA TRP A 127 -5.04 9.98 -8.56
C TRP A 127 -4.43 11.20 -7.86
N LYS A 128 -4.53 12.37 -8.49
CA LYS A 128 -3.91 13.63 -8.07
C LYS A 128 -4.97 14.71 -7.84
N GLU A 129 -4.76 15.57 -6.85
CA GLU A 129 -5.76 16.56 -6.43
C GLU A 129 -5.96 17.70 -7.44
N ASP A 130 -4.87 18.31 -7.86
CA ASP A 130 -4.82 19.52 -8.69
C ASP A 130 -4.82 19.21 -10.20
N GLU A 131 -4.63 17.94 -10.57
CA GLU A 131 -4.65 17.48 -11.95
C GLU A 131 -5.48 16.20 -12.10
N LYS A 132 -6.79 16.40 -12.30
CA LYS A 132 -7.81 15.36 -12.37
C LYS A 132 -7.91 14.74 -13.77
N THR A 133 -6.81 14.18 -14.28
CA THR A 133 -6.73 13.65 -15.65
C THR A 133 -7.03 12.15 -15.78
N SER A 134 -7.01 11.42 -14.66
CA SER A 134 -7.20 9.96 -14.63
C SER A 134 -7.77 9.49 -13.29
N LYS A 135 -8.43 8.32 -13.33
CA LYS A 135 -8.81 7.54 -12.17
C LYS A 135 -8.08 6.21 -12.22
N ASN A 136 -7.40 5.86 -11.13
CA ASN A 136 -6.42 4.78 -11.13
C ASN A 136 -6.80 3.71 -10.10
N THR A 137 -6.43 2.45 -10.36
CA THR A 137 -6.57 1.41 -9.35
C THR A 137 -5.74 1.77 -8.10
N CYS A 138 -4.60 2.46 -8.27
CA CYS A 138 -3.74 2.88 -7.16
C CYS A 138 -4.39 3.84 -6.15
N SER A 139 -5.41 4.61 -6.56
CA SER A 139 -6.15 5.51 -5.68
C SER A 139 -7.53 4.97 -5.28
N ASN A 140 -7.99 3.89 -5.92
CA ASN A 140 -9.30 3.29 -5.67
C ASN A 140 -9.20 2.01 -4.84
N GLY A 141 -8.28 1.11 -5.16
CA GLY A 141 -8.02 -0.10 -4.38
C GLY A 141 -7.66 0.20 -2.92
N PRO A 142 -6.66 1.07 -2.64
CA PRO A 142 -6.33 1.44 -1.27
C PRO A 142 -7.44 2.26 -0.58
N ASN A 143 -8.26 3.02 -1.31
CA ASN A 143 -9.45 3.65 -0.72
C ASN A 143 -10.45 2.62 -0.19
N VAL A 144 -10.68 1.53 -0.93
CA VAL A 144 -11.51 0.40 -0.45
C VAL A 144 -10.91 -0.15 0.84
N LEU A 145 -9.59 -0.36 0.90
CA LEU A 145 -8.92 -0.86 2.11
C LEU A 145 -9.09 0.09 3.31
N VAL A 146 -8.80 1.38 3.14
CA VAL A 146 -8.98 2.41 4.20
C VAL A 146 -10.43 2.39 4.71
N SER A 147 -11.40 2.38 3.80
CA SER A 147 -12.82 2.39 4.12
C SER A 147 -13.25 1.11 4.88
N LEU A 148 -12.84 -0.07 4.42
CA LEU A 148 -13.14 -1.33 5.10
C LEU A 148 -12.49 -1.44 6.48
N GLN A 149 -11.23 -0.98 6.61
CA GLN A 149 -10.54 -0.97 7.90
C GLN A 149 -11.20 0.00 8.90
N LEU A 150 -11.59 1.20 8.44
CA LEU A 150 -12.37 2.14 9.25
C LEU A 150 -13.72 1.55 9.67
N TYR A 151 -14.40 0.81 8.78
CA TYR A 151 -15.61 0.07 9.16
C TYR A 151 -15.31 -1.00 10.21
N LYS A 152 -14.25 -1.81 10.07
CA LYS A 152 -13.88 -2.85 11.04
C LYS A 152 -13.74 -2.29 12.45
N VAL A 153 -13.14 -1.11 12.60
CA VAL A 153 -12.82 -0.52 13.91
C VAL A 153 -13.89 0.42 14.47
N THR A 154 -14.74 1.02 13.63
CA THR A 154 -15.78 1.96 14.08
C THR A 154 -17.21 1.45 13.97
N LYS A 155 -17.44 0.43 13.13
CA LYS A 155 -18.76 -0.08 12.73
C LYS A 155 -19.71 0.95 12.11
N GLN A 156 -19.21 2.13 11.72
CA GLN A 156 -20.05 3.15 11.09
C GLN A 156 -20.32 2.79 9.63
N LYS A 157 -21.61 2.59 9.29
CA LYS A 157 -22.06 2.13 7.96
C LYS A 157 -21.52 2.95 6.79
N LYS A 158 -21.37 4.27 6.96
CA LYS A 158 -20.82 5.18 5.93
C LYS A 158 -19.49 4.69 5.34
N TYR A 159 -18.63 4.07 6.15
CA TYR A 159 -17.34 3.55 5.67
C TYR A 159 -17.52 2.31 4.80
N LEU A 160 -18.45 1.41 5.17
CA LEU A 160 -18.79 0.27 4.33
C LEU A 160 -19.48 0.71 3.03
N ASP A 161 -20.33 1.74 3.10
CA ASP A 161 -21.01 2.28 1.92
C ASP A 161 -20.01 2.87 0.92
N THR A 162 -19.05 3.68 1.39
CA THR A 162 -17.94 4.16 0.55
C THR A 162 -17.09 3.02 0.01
N ALA A 163 -16.75 2.03 0.84
CA ALA A 163 -15.98 0.86 0.40
C ALA A 163 -16.68 0.13 -0.75
N MET A 164 -17.98 -0.16 -0.61
CA MET A 164 -18.75 -0.87 -1.63
C MET A 164 -18.92 -0.06 -2.91
N LEU A 165 -19.12 1.26 -2.79
CA LEU A 165 -19.21 2.16 -3.93
C LEU A 165 -17.95 2.09 -4.80
N VAL A 166 -16.79 2.27 -4.17
CA VAL A 166 -15.49 2.27 -4.86
C VAL A 166 -15.09 0.87 -5.31
N TYR A 167 -15.36 -0.16 -4.51
CA TYR A 167 -15.11 -1.55 -4.85
C TYR A 167 -15.86 -1.96 -6.12
N ASN A 168 -17.16 -1.66 -6.20
CA ASN A 168 -17.99 -2.00 -7.35
C ASN A 168 -17.52 -1.27 -8.61
N TRP A 169 -17.18 0.02 -8.49
CA TRP A 169 -16.65 0.79 -9.62
C TRP A 169 -15.32 0.21 -10.13
N THR A 170 -14.39 -0.08 -9.22
CA THR A 170 -13.06 -0.61 -9.58
C THR A 170 -13.19 -1.97 -10.29
N ASN A 171 -14.06 -2.86 -9.79
CA ASN A 171 -14.35 -4.14 -10.44
C ASN A 171 -15.02 -3.98 -11.80
N LYS A 172 -15.89 -2.98 -11.97
CA LYS A 172 -16.60 -2.75 -13.23
C LYS A 172 -15.70 -2.16 -14.31
N VAL A 173 -14.81 -1.23 -13.93
CA VAL A 173 -14.07 -0.39 -14.88
C VAL A 173 -12.65 -0.88 -15.11
N LEU A 174 -11.96 -1.38 -14.08
CA LEU A 174 -10.51 -1.62 -14.12
C LEU A 174 -10.13 -3.10 -13.93
N ARG A 175 -11.08 -4.00 -13.72
CA ARG A 175 -10.80 -5.46 -13.60
C ARG A 175 -10.79 -6.12 -14.98
N SER A 176 -9.73 -6.86 -15.28
CA SER A 176 -9.65 -7.74 -16.44
C SER A 176 -10.50 -9.01 -16.24
N PRO A 177 -10.84 -9.75 -17.30
CA PRO A 177 -11.53 -11.05 -17.18
C PRO A 177 -10.79 -12.05 -16.27
N GLU A 178 -9.46 -11.98 -16.20
CA GLU A 178 -8.60 -12.84 -15.39
C GLU A 178 -8.54 -12.42 -13.90
N GLY A 179 -9.21 -11.33 -13.52
CA GLY A 179 -9.15 -10.81 -12.15
C GLY A 179 -7.87 -10.03 -11.83
N ILE A 180 -7.13 -9.60 -12.86
CA ILE A 180 -5.99 -8.68 -12.75
C ILE A 180 -6.51 -7.26 -12.96
N PHE A 181 -5.95 -6.29 -12.26
CA PHE A 181 -6.43 -4.91 -12.33
C PHE A 181 -5.51 -4.02 -13.19
N TYR A 182 -6.13 -3.37 -14.16
CA TYR A 182 -5.52 -2.35 -15.02
C TYR A 182 -5.15 -1.11 -14.23
N ASP A 183 -4.24 -0.30 -14.77
CA ASP A 183 -3.70 0.83 -14.03
C ASP A 183 -4.69 1.97 -13.88
N ALA A 184 -5.28 2.40 -14.99
CA ALA A 184 -6.05 3.63 -15.00
C ALA A 184 -7.09 3.69 -16.12
N ILE A 185 -7.99 4.66 -15.98
CA ILE A 185 -8.83 5.17 -17.06
C ILE A 185 -8.64 6.68 -17.19
N SER A 186 -8.40 7.13 -18.42
CA SER A 186 -8.19 8.54 -18.75
C SER A 186 -9.52 9.30 -18.83
N ILE A 187 -9.61 10.46 -18.18
CA ILE A 187 -10.80 11.33 -18.20
C ILE A 187 -11.02 11.91 -19.59
N LYS A 188 -9.94 12.24 -20.31
CA LYS A 188 -10.00 12.93 -21.60
C LYS A 188 -10.73 12.13 -22.69
N ASN A 189 -10.58 10.80 -22.67
CA ASN A 189 -11.04 9.95 -23.77
C ASN A 189 -11.62 8.60 -23.31
N SER A 190 -11.82 8.41 -22.01
CA SER A 190 -12.31 7.16 -21.43
C SER A 190 -11.49 5.91 -21.83
N LYS A 191 -10.23 6.09 -22.22
CA LYS A 191 -9.36 4.98 -22.60
C LYS A 191 -8.75 4.36 -21.34
N ILE A 192 -8.86 3.03 -21.24
CA ILE A 192 -8.17 2.24 -20.21
C ILE A 192 -6.68 2.14 -20.57
N ASP A 193 -5.83 2.44 -19.60
CA ASP A 193 -4.44 2.01 -19.59
C ASP A 193 -4.38 0.59 -19.01
N SER A 194 -4.16 -0.39 -19.89
CA SER A 194 -4.17 -1.80 -19.54
C SER A 194 -2.86 -2.30 -18.94
N ALA A 195 -1.93 -1.41 -18.59
CA ALA A 195 -0.77 -1.79 -17.77
C ALA A 195 -1.24 -2.47 -16.48
N THR A 196 -0.53 -3.50 -16.04
CA THR A 196 -0.89 -4.27 -14.84
C THR A 196 0.29 -4.27 -13.88
N TYR A 197 -0.02 -4.00 -12.61
CA TYR A 197 0.98 -3.94 -11.54
C TYR A 197 0.52 -4.80 -10.37
N THR A 198 1.49 -5.42 -9.69
CA THR A 198 1.23 -6.35 -8.58
C THR A 198 0.41 -5.69 -7.47
N TYR A 199 0.70 -4.44 -7.12
CA TYR A 199 -0.02 -3.71 -6.05
C TYR A 199 -1.48 -3.39 -6.38
N ASN A 200 -1.80 -3.06 -7.64
CA ASN A 200 -3.18 -2.80 -8.07
C ASN A 200 -4.04 -4.04 -7.82
N THR A 201 -3.54 -5.21 -8.25
CA THR A 201 -4.24 -6.49 -8.02
C THR A 201 -4.21 -6.89 -6.54
N GLY A 202 -3.10 -6.63 -5.84
CA GLY A 202 -2.93 -6.90 -4.42
C GLY A 202 -3.95 -6.22 -3.52
N THR A 203 -4.25 -4.96 -3.78
CA THR A 203 -5.25 -4.21 -3.00
C THR A 203 -6.65 -4.77 -3.14
N MET A 204 -7.03 -5.20 -4.34
CA MET A 204 -8.34 -5.77 -4.61
C MET A 204 -8.46 -7.22 -4.12
N LEU A 205 -7.36 -7.98 -4.12
CA LEU A 205 -7.26 -9.25 -3.41
C LEU A 205 -7.53 -9.04 -1.91
N GLN A 206 -6.79 -8.14 -1.27
CA GLN A 206 -6.96 -7.86 0.16
C GLN A 206 -8.38 -7.37 0.49
N ALA A 207 -8.95 -6.50 -0.35
CA ALA A 207 -10.31 -5.98 -0.18
C ALA A 207 -11.36 -7.11 -0.16
N ASN A 208 -11.25 -8.07 -1.09
CA ASN A 208 -12.14 -9.23 -1.14
C ASN A 208 -12.05 -10.08 0.14
N VAL A 209 -10.85 -10.33 0.64
CA VAL A 209 -10.70 -11.09 1.89
C VAL A 209 -11.31 -10.33 3.08
N ILE A 210 -11.07 -9.02 3.18
CA ILE A 210 -11.67 -8.20 4.25
C ILE A 210 -13.20 -8.17 4.14
N LEU A 211 -13.75 -8.05 2.93
CA LEU A 211 -15.19 -8.12 2.69
C LEU A 211 -15.77 -9.47 3.13
N TYR A 212 -15.10 -10.59 2.82
CA TYR A 212 -15.49 -11.90 3.35
C TYR A 212 -15.45 -11.91 4.89
N GLN A 213 -14.39 -11.39 5.51
CA GLN A 213 -14.30 -11.35 6.97
C GLN A 213 -15.46 -10.56 7.60
N ILE A 214 -15.87 -9.46 6.99
CA ILE A 214 -16.97 -8.58 7.44
C ILE A 214 -18.34 -9.23 7.22
N THR A 215 -18.59 -9.74 6.02
CA THR A 215 -19.94 -10.14 5.56
C THR A 215 -20.22 -11.63 5.72
N LYS A 216 -19.17 -12.45 5.76
CA LYS A 216 -19.20 -13.92 5.65
C LYS A 216 -19.80 -14.44 4.34
N ASP A 217 -20.01 -13.57 3.36
CA ASP A 217 -20.51 -13.94 2.03
C ASP A 217 -19.38 -14.61 1.23
N LYS A 218 -19.55 -15.90 0.91
CA LYS A 218 -18.55 -16.74 0.24
C LYS A 218 -18.11 -16.18 -1.11
N LYS A 219 -18.94 -15.39 -1.79
CA LYS A 219 -18.57 -14.81 -3.09
C LYS A 219 -17.26 -14.00 -3.04
N TYR A 220 -17.01 -13.31 -1.93
CA TYR A 220 -15.79 -12.51 -1.78
C TYR A 220 -14.57 -13.39 -1.49
N LEU A 221 -14.75 -14.52 -0.80
CA LEU A 221 -13.67 -15.49 -0.61
C LEU A 221 -13.34 -16.20 -1.92
N ASP A 222 -14.36 -16.59 -2.69
CA ASP A 222 -14.17 -17.24 -3.99
C ASP A 222 -13.47 -16.29 -4.98
N GLU A 223 -13.86 -15.01 -4.99
CA GLU A 223 -13.18 -13.96 -5.76
C GLU A 223 -11.73 -13.74 -5.29
N ALA A 224 -11.47 -13.68 -3.98
CA ALA A 224 -10.10 -13.59 -3.46
C ALA A 224 -9.22 -14.77 -3.92
N LYS A 225 -9.74 -15.99 -3.88
CA LYS A 225 -9.02 -17.19 -4.36
C LYS A 225 -8.77 -17.13 -5.86
N PHE A 226 -9.75 -16.66 -6.63
CA PHE A 226 -9.64 -16.48 -8.08
C PHE A 226 -8.55 -15.46 -8.42
N ILE A 227 -8.59 -14.27 -7.79
CA ILE A 227 -7.58 -13.22 -7.97
C ILE A 227 -6.20 -13.75 -7.56
N ALA A 228 -6.05 -14.39 -6.41
CA ALA A 228 -4.77 -14.93 -5.97
C ALA A 228 -4.21 -15.96 -6.96
N GLY A 229 -5.01 -16.93 -7.40
CA GLY A 229 -4.56 -17.94 -8.36
C GLY A 229 -4.08 -17.35 -9.69
N ASN A 230 -4.76 -16.33 -10.21
CA ASN A 230 -4.39 -15.68 -11.45
C ASN A 230 -3.26 -14.66 -11.28
N ALA A 231 -3.20 -13.94 -10.17
CA ALA A 231 -2.12 -13.01 -9.86
C ALA A 231 -0.77 -13.72 -9.77
N GLN A 232 -0.72 -14.90 -9.13
CA GLN A 232 0.49 -15.71 -9.10
C GLN A 232 0.92 -16.08 -10.53
N LYS A 233 0.02 -16.62 -11.35
CA LYS A 233 0.33 -17.00 -12.74
C LYS A 233 0.78 -15.83 -13.61
N HIS A 234 0.17 -14.66 -13.41
CA HIS A 234 0.40 -13.47 -14.23
C HIS A 234 1.69 -12.74 -13.87
N PHE A 235 1.99 -12.60 -12.57
CA PHE A 235 3.12 -11.80 -12.10
C PHE A 235 4.37 -12.60 -11.71
N TYR A 236 4.22 -13.89 -11.37
CA TYR A 236 5.35 -14.74 -10.99
C TYR A 236 5.79 -15.59 -12.18
N SER A 237 6.92 -15.23 -12.77
CA SER A 237 7.47 -15.89 -13.96
C SER A 237 8.96 -16.17 -13.78
N ASN A 238 9.45 -17.31 -14.30
CA ASN A 238 10.85 -17.73 -14.14
C ASN A 238 11.33 -17.68 -12.69
N ASN A 239 10.48 -18.14 -11.76
CA ASN A 239 10.70 -18.15 -10.31
C ASN A 239 11.00 -16.76 -9.69
N LYS A 240 10.49 -15.68 -10.29
CA LYS A 240 10.64 -14.32 -9.74
C LYS A 240 9.40 -13.45 -9.95
N LEU A 241 9.24 -12.45 -9.07
CA LEU A 241 8.35 -11.32 -9.31
C LEU A 241 9.09 -10.20 -10.08
N GLY A 242 8.35 -9.17 -10.50
CA GLY A 242 8.95 -7.98 -11.11
C GLY A 242 9.84 -7.21 -10.13
N ASP A 243 10.76 -6.38 -10.64
CA ASP A 243 11.82 -5.78 -9.83
C ASP A 243 11.37 -4.66 -8.88
N HIS A 244 10.08 -4.29 -8.83
CA HIS A 244 9.58 -3.21 -7.96
C HIS A 244 9.03 -3.76 -6.62
N TYR A 245 9.90 -3.91 -5.63
CA TYR A 245 9.62 -4.53 -4.32
C TYR A 245 8.42 -3.92 -3.60
N TRP A 246 8.21 -2.61 -3.69
CA TRP A 246 7.02 -1.98 -3.08
C TRP A 246 5.72 -2.52 -3.68
N PHE A 247 5.71 -2.75 -4.99
CA PHE A 247 4.50 -3.25 -5.61
C PHE A 247 4.23 -4.69 -5.17
N ASN A 248 5.29 -5.48 -5.04
CA ASN A 248 5.21 -6.87 -4.63
C ASN A 248 4.85 -7.04 -3.16
N VAL A 249 5.35 -6.20 -2.24
CA VAL A 249 4.95 -6.29 -0.83
C VAL A 249 3.49 -5.89 -0.64
N VAL A 250 2.96 -4.94 -1.42
CA VAL A 250 1.52 -4.65 -1.40
C VAL A 250 0.70 -5.85 -1.91
N LEU A 251 1.17 -6.56 -2.94
CA LEU A 251 0.57 -7.84 -3.35
C LEU A 251 0.60 -8.87 -2.21
N MET A 252 1.74 -9.03 -1.56
CA MET A 252 1.93 -9.93 -0.43
C MET A 252 0.90 -9.67 0.69
N ARG A 253 0.53 -8.42 0.98
CA ARG A 253 -0.51 -8.11 1.99
C ARG A 253 -1.83 -8.83 1.71
N GLY A 254 -2.28 -8.87 0.46
CA GLY A 254 -3.50 -9.59 0.08
C GLY A 254 -3.38 -11.10 0.27
N TYR A 255 -2.23 -11.69 -0.04
CA TYR A 255 -1.97 -13.11 0.20
C TYR A 255 -1.90 -13.46 1.68
N LEU A 256 -1.31 -12.61 2.51
CA LEU A 256 -1.28 -12.79 3.96
C LEU A 256 -2.68 -12.72 4.56
N GLU A 257 -3.50 -11.74 4.12
CA GLU A 257 -4.89 -11.66 4.56
C GLU A 257 -5.68 -12.92 4.16
N LEU A 258 -5.48 -13.42 2.93
CA LEU A 258 -6.10 -14.66 2.47
C LEU A 258 -5.63 -15.88 3.28
N PHE A 259 -4.34 -15.97 3.56
CA PHE A 259 -3.77 -17.01 4.42
C PHE A 259 -4.40 -17.01 5.82
N GLU A 260 -4.71 -15.85 6.39
CA GLU A 260 -5.40 -15.77 7.67
C GLU A 260 -6.80 -16.41 7.67
N VAL A 261 -7.42 -16.56 6.50
CA VAL A 261 -8.71 -17.23 6.33
C VAL A 261 -8.55 -18.69 5.92
N GLU A 262 -7.72 -18.99 4.92
CA GLU A 262 -7.58 -20.35 4.38
C GLU A 262 -6.68 -21.24 5.23
N LYS A 263 -5.71 -20.67 5.94
CA LYS A 263 -4.65 -21.38 6.68
C LYS A 263 -3.86 -22.38 5.83
N ASP A 264 -3.83 -22.17 4.50
CA ASP A 264 -3.04 -22.95 3.56
C ASP A 264 -1.68 -22.28 3.31
N PRO A 265 -0.57 -22.82 3.84
CA PRO A 265 0.73 -22.19 3.72
C PRO A 265 1.33 -22.30 2.31
N LEU A 266 0.83 -23.22 1.46
CA LEU A 266 1.27 -23.31 0.05
C LEU A 266 0.94 -22.02 -0.71
N ARG A 267 -0.11 -21.30 -0.28
CA ARG A 267 -0.50 -19.99 -0.80
C ARG A 267 0.62 -18.96 -0.75
N LEU A 268 1.56 -19.11 0.19
CA LEU A 268 2.66 -18.16 0.41
C LEU A 268 4.00 -18.63 -0.16
N SER A 269 4.09 -19.86 -0.67
CA SER A 269 5.36 -20.48 -1.09
C SER A 269 6.15 -19.62 -2.08
N PHE A 270 5.53 -19.10 -3.14
CA PHE A 270 6.22 -18.28 -4.14
C PHE A 270 6.71 -16.93 -3.57
N LEU A 271 6.02 -16.37 -2.58
CA LEU A 271 6.42 -15.15 -1.89
C LEU A 271 7.61 -15.41 -0.97
N ILE A 272 7.58 -16.53 -0.24
CA ILE A 272 8.71 -16.95 0.61
C ILE A 272 9.95 -17.19 -0.25
N ASN A 273 9.81 -17.95 -1.35
CA ASN A 273 10.90 -18.20 -2.30
C ASN A 273 11.45 -16.90 -2.90
N GLU A 274 10.58 -15.94 -3.24
CA GLU A 274 11.00 -14.64 -3.75
C GLU A 274 11.80 -13.85 -2.71
N GLY A 275 11.36 -13.83 -1.44
CA GLY A 275 12.11 -13.21 -0.35
C GLY A 275 13.49 -13.84 -0.16
N GLU A 276 13.57 -15.17 -0.13
CA GLU A 276 14.85 -15.89 -0.02
C GLU A 276 15.77 -15.59 -1.20
N ARG A 277 15.24 -15.63 -2.43
CA ARG A 277 15.98 -15.31 -3.65
C ARG A 277 16.55 -13.89 -3.60
N ILE A 278 15.74 -12.89 -3.26
CA ILE A 278 16.19 -11.49 -3.13
C ILE A 278 17.31 -11.38 -2.09
N TRP A 279 17.17 -12.06 -0.94
CA TRP A 279 18.17 -12.03 0.12
C TRP A 279 19.53 -12.61 -0.30
N VAL A 280 19.50 -13.72 -1.06
CA VAL A 280 20.70 -14.43 -1.50
C VAL A 280 21.35 -13.76 -2.71
N GLU A 281 20.56 -13.34 -3.69
CA GLU A 281 21.06 -12.91 -5.00
C GLU A 281 21.21 -11.39 -5.15
N GLU A 282 20.44 -10.60 -4.39
CA GLU A 282 20.30 -9.16 -4.61
C GLU A 282 20.78 -8.30 -3.43
N ARG A 283 21.36 -8.92 -2.40
CA ARG A 283 21.97 -8.24 -1.25
C ARG A 283 23.42 -7.87 -1.54
N ASP A 284 23.79 -6.62 -1.28
CA ASP A 284 25.17 -6.14 -1.38
C ASP A 284 25.94 -6.20 -0.06
N ASP A 285 27.23 -5.85 -0.09
CA ASP A 285 28.14 -5.87 1.08
C ASP A 285 27.73 -4.90 2.22
N ASN A 286 26.74 -4.02 1.98
CA ASN A 286 26.16 -3.13 2.98
C ASN A 286 24.81 -3.63 3.52
N ASP A 287 24.44 -4.88 3.21
CA ASP A 287 23.13 -5.47 3.50
C ASP A 287 21.95 -4.70 2.87
N LEU A 288 22.20 -3.97 1.78
CA LEU A 288 21.17 -3.30 1.00
C LEU A 288 20.73 -4.17 -0.17
N LEU A 289 19.44 -4.10 -0.52
CA LEU A 289 18.82 -5.00 -1.49
C LEU A 289 18.61 -4.35 -2.85
N GLY A 290 18.61 -5.15 -3.90
CA GLY A 290 18.35 -4.75 -5.28
C GLY A 290 19.59 -4.66 -6.15
N LYS A 291 19.42 -4.86 -7.46
CA LYS A 291 20.54 -4.91 -8.43
C LYS A 291 21.10 -3.54 -8.79
N GLN A 292 20.37 -2.47 -8.48
CA GLN A 292 20.77 -1.12 -8.86
C GLN A 292 21.91 -0.60 -7.99
N LYS A 293 22.81 0.19 -8.60
CA LYS A 293 23.90 0.85 -7.89
C LYS A 293 23.39 1.85 -6.85
N ASN A 294 22.41 2.68 -7.25
CA ASN A 294 21.71 3.56 -6.33
C ASN A 294 20.56 2.76 -5.69
N LYS A 295 20.38 2.90 -4.37
CA LYS A 295 19.28 2.23 -3.65
C LYS A 295 18.24 3.27 -3.26
N SER A 296 16.98 3.02 -3.54
CA SER A 296 15.89 3.92 -3.14
C SER A 296 15.32 3.54 -1.78
N LEU A 297 14.86 4.56 -1.05
CA LEU A 297 14.24 4.40 0.26
C LEU A 297 13.03 3.47 0.19
N ILE A 298 12.18 3.67 -0.81
CA ILE A 298 10.94 2.91 -0.98
C ILE A 298 11.24 1.42 -1.14
N MET A 299 12.25 1.05 -1.92
CA MET A 299 12.60 -0.35 -2.17
C MET A 299 13.17 -1.03 -0.92
N GLN A 300 14.03 -0.33 -0.17
CA GLN A 300 14.59 -0.87 1.06
C GLN A 300 13.52 -1.01 2.16
N ALA A 301 12.68 0.01 2.32
CA ALA A 301 11.56 -0.04 3.27
C ALA A 301 10.58 -1.18 2.93
N SER A 302 10.30 -1.39 1.63
CA SER A 302 9.42 -2.47 1.17
C SER A 302 9.93 -3.84 1.58
N MET A 303 11.22 -4.11 1.43
CA MET A 303 11.79 -5.40 1.83
C MET A 303 11.87 -5.54 3.36
N LEU A 304 12.07 -4.44 4.10
CA LEU A 304 11.95 -4.47 5.55
C LEU A 304 10.54 -4.88 5.99
N GLU A 305 9.50 -4.31 5.38
CA GLU A 305 8.12 -4.74 5.61
C GLU A 305 7.94 -6.23 5.23
N TYR A 306 8.44 -6.63 4.07
CA TYR A 306 8.32 -7.99 3.54
C TYR A 306 8.84 -9.03 4.53
N TYR A 307 10.10 -8.88 4.97
CA TYR A 307 10.70 -9.80 5.93
C TYR A 307 10.07 -9.70 7.31
N ALA A 308 9.67 -8.50 7.75
CA ALA A 308 9.00 -8.35 9.03
C ALA A 308 7.67 -9.12 9.07
N ARG A 309 6.91 -9.12 7.96
CA ARG A 309 5.68 -9.91 7.83
C ARG A 309 5.95 -11.41 7.77
N LEU A 310 6.97 -11.85 7.00
CA LEU A 310 7.35 -13.26 6.98
C LEU A 310 7.76 -13.78 8.36
N ALA A 311 8.56 -13.01 9.10
CA ALA A 311 9.00 -13.38 10.44
C ALA A 311 7.84 -13.55 11.44
N GLN A 312 6.74 -12.80 11.25
CA GLN A 312 5.54 -12.92 12.09
C GLN A 312 4.77 -14.22 11.86
N LEU A 313 4.87 -14.84 10.68
CA LEU A 313 4.10 -16.04 10.35
C LEU A 313 4.50 -17.29 11.16
N LYS A 314 5.70 -17.29 11.76
CA LYS A 314 6.25 -18.43 12.54
C LYS A 314 6.10 -19.78 11.82
N LEU A 315 6.15 -19.80 10.49
CA LEU A 315 6.09 -21.02 9.72
C LEU A 315 7.35 -21.84 10.03
N THR A 316 7.18 -23.11 10.41
CA THR A 316 8.27 -24.08 10.28
C THR A 316 8.51 -24.30 8.80
N LYS A 317 9.76 -24.55 8.38
CA LYS A 317 10.17 -24.65 6.96
C LYS A 317 9.10 -25.39 6.14
N LEU A 318 8.58 -24.71 5.12
CA LEU A 318 7.58 -25.22 4.18
C LEU A 318 8.14 -26.29 3.26
#